data_AF-T1HKQ3-F1
#
_entry.id   AF-T1HKQ3-F1
#
_cell.length_a   1.000
_cell.length_b   1.000
_cell.length_c   1.000
_cell.angle_alpha   90.00
_cell.angle_beta   90.00
_cell.angle_gamma   90.00
#
_symmetry.space_group_name_H-M   'P 1'
#
loop_
_entity.id
_entity.type
_entity.pdbx_description
1 polymer ?
#
loop_
_entity_poly.entity_id
_entity_poly.type
_entity_poly.pdbx_seq_one_letter_code
_entity_poly.pdbx_strand_id
1 'polypeptide(L)'
;MLAQGGRIAIIGTKSPLKPPPHNPKLVEVNPRSLMYTEGRVYGVKLLGVTENEFKVCSNAIIDGIEEGWLRPVIAQEYKLSQAPEAHKRIMSEGARGKLVFNLSL
;
A
#
# COMPACT_ATOMS: atom_id res chain seq x y z
N MET A 1 3.80 18.63 -11.91
CA MET A 1 3.51 19.27 -10.61
C MET A 1 2.15 18.80 -10.14
N LEU A 2 1.85 18.83 -8.84
CA LEU A 2 0.49 18.54 -8.36
C LEU A 2 -0.49 19.58 -8.93
N ALA A 3 -1.78 19.27 -8.96
CA ALA A 3 -2.81 20.30 -9.10
C ALA A 3 -2.82 21.23 -7.87
N GLN A 4 -3.40 22.43 -8.00
CA GLN A 4 -3.60 23.33 -6.85
C GLN A 4 -4.34 22.60 -5.72
N GLY A 5 -3.83 22.69 -4.49
CA GLY A 5 -4.30 21.98 -3.30
C GLY A 5 -4.06 20.47 -3.29
N GLY A 6 -3.32 19.92 -4.25
CA GLY A 6 -3.10 18.48 -4.43
C GLY A 6 -2.46 17.80 -3.21
N ARG A 7 -2.74 16.51 -3.04
CA ARG A 7 -2.33 15.73 -1.85
C ARG A 7 -1.64 14.45 -2.26
N ILE A 8 -0.57 14.10 -1.54
CA ILE A 8 0.15 12.83 -1.67
C ILE A 8 -0.03 12.02 -0.39
N ALA A 9 -0.46 10.77 -0.52
CA ALA A 9 -0.46 9.80 0.57
C ALA A 9 0.73 8.84 0.40
N ILE A 10 1.64 8.83 1.37
CA ILE A 10 2.81 7.93 1.38
C ILE A 10 2.42 6.65 2.10
N ILE A 11 2.27 5.56 1.35
CA ILE A 11 1.93 4.22 1.87
C ILE A 11 3.18 3.36 2.09
N GLY A 12 4.23 3.55 1.28
CA GLY A 12 5.46 2.78 1.37
C GLY A 12 6.59 3.40 0.55
N THR A 13 7.83 3.18 0.99
CA THR A 13 9.02 3.81 0.37
C THR A 13 9.94 2.80 -0.32
N LYS A 14 9.62 1.49 -0.24
CA LYS A 14 10.45 0.35 -0.68
C LYS A 14 11.92 0.41 -0.20
N SER A 15 12.24 1.31 0.73
CA SER A 15 13.60 1.46 1.23
C SER A 15 13.92 0.28 2.15
N PRO A 16 15.04 -0.43 1.95
CA PRO A 16 15.47 -1.43 2.90
C PRO A 16 15.63 -0.78 4.28
N LEU A 17 14.97 -1.33 5.29
CA LEU A 17 15.34 -1.12 6.69
C LEU A 17 16.61 -1.95 6.92
N LYS A 18 17.75 -1.51 6.39
CA LYS A 18 19.03 -2.16 6.70
C LYS A 18 19.47 -1.70 8.09
N PRO A 19 19.95 -2.60 8.95
CA PRO A 19 20.55 -2.20 10.21
C PRO A 19 21.81 -1.35 9.94
N PRO A 20 22.24 -0.53 10.92
CA PRO A 20 23.49 0.21 10.85
C PRO A 20 24.65 -0.67 10.37
N PRO A 21 25.59 -0.15 9.56
CA PRO A 21 25.88 1.27 9.34
C PRO A 21 25.08 1.93 8.19
N HIS A 22 24.07 1.26 7.64
CA HIS A 22 23.37 1.77 6.47
C HIS A 22 22.37 2.88 6.83
N ASN A 23 22.65 4.10 6.34
CA ASN A 23 21.70 5.20 6.43
C ASN A 23 20.40 4.87 5.68
N PRO A 24 19.23 5.31 6.18
CA PRO A 24 17.98 5.19 5.44
C PRO A 24 18.12 5.90 4.10
N LYS A 25 17.65 5.26 3.01
CA LYS A 25 17.64 5.90 1.70
C LYS A 25 16.60 7.02 1.73
N LEU A 26 17.09 8.26 1.72
CA LEU A 26 16.24 9.44 1.63
C LEU A 26 15.69 9.61 0.21
N VAL A 27 14.50 10.18 0.12
CA VAL A 27 13.91 10.63 -1.14
C VAL A 27 14.10 12.14 -1.22
N GLU A 28 14.84 12.61 -2.20
CA GLU A 28 15.02 14.04 -2.45
C GLU A 28 13.71 14.65 -2.98
N VAL A 29 13.33 15.82 -2.45
CA VAL A 29 12.12 16.54 -2.83
C VAL A 29 12.43 18.01 -3.12
N ASN A 30 11.81 18.58 -4.15
CA ASN A 30 11.87 20.02 -4.41
C ASN A 30 10.70 20.73 -3.68
N PRO A 31 10.94 21.46 -2.58
CA PRO A 31 9.86 22.06 -1.79
C PRO A 31 9.09 23.15 -2.54
N ARG A 32 9.68 23.80 -3.56
CA ARG A 32 8.95 24.80 -4.36
C ARG A 32 7.74 24.21 -5.07
N SER A 33 7.80 22.92 -5.42
CA SER A 33 6.66 22.23 -6.05
C SER A 33 5.43 22.19 -5.15
N LEU A 34 5.61 22.13 -3.83
CA LEU A 34 4.50 22.19 -2.87
C LEU A 34 4.03 23.64 -2.65
N MET A 35 4.94 24.61 -2.64
CA MET A 35 4.59 26.02 -2.50
C MET A 35 3.70 26.51 -3.66
N TYR A 36 4.11 26.22 -4.90
CA TYR A 36 3.38 26.69 -6.08
C TYR A 36 1.97 26.13 -6.20
N THR A 37 1.73 24.95 -5.62
CA THR A 37 0.43 24.27 -5.70
C THR A 37 -0.30 24.26 -4.38
N GLU A 38 0.23 24.85 -3.30
CA GLU A 38 -0.23 24.61 -1.93
C GLU A 38 -0.45 23.11 -1.61
N GLY A 39 0.49 22.28 -2.09
CA GLY A 39 0.42 20.83 -2.01
C GLY A 39 0.69 20.31 -0.59
N ARG A 40 0.15 19.13 -0.27
CA ARG A 40 0.29 18.48 1.04
C ARG A 40 0.78 17.05 0.91
N VAL A 41 1.55 16.60 1.89
CA VAL A 41 2.08 15.23 1.97
C VAL A 41 1.66 14.63 3.30
N TYR A 42 1.05 13.44 3.25
CA TYR A 42 0.57 12.71 4.41
C TYR A 42 1.26 11.35 4.48
N GLY A 43 1.85 11.03 5.64
CA GLY A 43 2.25 9.66 5.95
C GLY A 43 1.02 8.85 6.35
N VAL A 44 0.88 7.64 5.79
CA VAL A 44 -0.21 6.72 6.14
C VAL A 44 0.38 5.51 6.84
N LYS A 45 -0.12 5.22 8.05
CA LYS A 45 0.30 4.08 8.87
C LYS A 45 -0.91 3.27 9.30
N LEU A 46 -1.15 2.14 8.64
CA LEU A 46 -2.25 1.24 8.98
C LEU A 46 -2.19 0.79 10.46
N LEU A 47 -0.98 0.53 10.98
CA LEU A 47 -0.78 0.14 12.38
C LEU A 47 -1.03 1.26 13.41
N GLY A 48 -1.40 2.47 12.98
CA GLY A 48 -1.75 3.58 13.86
C GLY A 48 -3.25 3.94 13.83
N VAL A 49 -4.07 3.14 13.13
CA VAL A 49 -5.50 3.40 12.96
C VAL A 49 -6.25 3.26 14.29
N THR A 50 -7.18 4.17 14.58
CA THR A 50 -8.12 4.03 15.70
C THR A 50 -9.20 3.02 15.38
N GLU A 51 -9.88 2.49 16.40
CA GLU A 51 -11.00 1.55 16.18
C GLU A 51 -12.11 2.15 15.31
N ASN A 52 -12.41 3.43 15.50
CA ASN A 52 -13.44 4.12 14.75
C ASN A 52 -13.06 4.26 13.26
N GLU A 53 -11.83 4.70 12.98
CA GLU A 53 -11.32 4.77 11.60
C GLU A 53 -11.30 3.38 10.94
N PHE A 54 -10.88 2.35 11.68
CA PHE A 54 -10.86 0.98 11.15
C PHE A 54 -12.26 0.49 10.78
N LYS A 55 -13.26 0.75 11.64
CA LYS A 55 -14.67 0.43 11.36
C LYS A 55 -15.18 1.15 10.11
N VAL A 56 -14.95 2.47 10.03
CA VAL A 56 -15.37 3.28 8.87
C VAL A 56 -14.74 2.75 7.58
N CYS A 57 -13.42 2.49 7.58
CA CYS A 57 -12.73 1.97 6.40
C CYS A 57 -13.19 0.56 6.02
N SER A 58 -13.41 -0.31 7.01
CA SER A 58 -13.85 -1.70 6.77
C SER A 58 -15.25 -1.76 6.18
N ASN A 59 -16.17 -0.94 6.70
CA ASN A 59 -17.53 -0.84 6.17
C ASN A 59 -17.52 -0.37 4.71
N ALA A 60 -16.77 0.69 4.39
CA ALA A 60 -16.67 1.17 3.00
C ALA A 60 -16.12 0.11 2.03
N ILE A 61 -15.23 -0.78 2.49
CA ILE A 61 -14.74 -1.91 1.69
C ILE A 61 -15.84 -2.97 1.49
N ILE A 62 -16.57 -3.31 2.55
CA ILE A 62 -17.69 -4.28 2.48
C ILE A 62 -18.78 -3.75 1.55
N ASP A 63 -19.23 -2.53 1.77
CA ASP A 63 -20.26 -1.87 0.95
C ASP A 63 -19.83 -1.86 -0.52
N GLY A 64 -18.57 -1.55 -0.80
CA GLY A 64 -18.07 -1.56 -2.18
C GLY A 64 -18.05 -2.92 -2.85
N ILE A 65 -17.83 -3.99 -2.08
CA ILE A 65 -17.91 -5.36 -2.58
C ILE A 65 -19.36 -5.72 -2.86
N GLU A 66 -20.28 -5.41 -1.93
CA GLU A 66 -21.71 -5.71 -2.06
C GLU A 66 -22.36 -4.95 -3.22
N GLU A 67 -22.03 -3.66 -3.38
CA GLU A 67 -22.48 -2.82 -4.51
C GLU A 67 -21.77 -3.16 -5.82
N GLY A 68 -20.66 -3.92 -5.76
CA GLY A 68 -19.95 -4.46 -6.91
C GLY A 68 -19.02 -3.47 -7.63
N TRP A 69 -18.79 -2.26 -7.12
CA TRP A 69 -17.77 -1.35 -7.68
C TRP A 69 -16.37 -1.69 -7.19
N LEU A 70 -16.23 -2.40 -6.06
CA LEU A 70 -14.97 -2.96 -5.58
C LEU A 70 -14.91 -4.45 -5.89
N ARG A 71 -14.12 -4.82 -6.91
CA ARG A 71 -13.90 -6.22 -7.32
C ARG A 71 -12.42 -6.58 -7.16
N PRO A 72 -12.01 -7.19 -6.04
CA PRO A 72 -10.62 -7.57 -5.81
C PRO A 72 -10.11 -8.52 -6.91
N VAL A 73 -8.98 -8.18 -7.51
CA VAL A 73 -8.33 -9.03 -8.52
C VAL A 73 -7.35 -9.97 -7.82
N ILE A 74 -7.64 -11.27 -7.88
CA ILE A 74 -6.71 -12.32 -7.43
C ILE A 74 -5.76 -12.62 -8.59
N ALA A 75 -4.47 -12.37 -8.38
CA ALA A 75 -3.45 -12.66 -9.37
C ALA A 75 -3.04 -14.13 -9.37
N GLN A 76 -2.97 -14.75 -8.18
CA GLN A 76 -2.61 -16.15 -8.02
C GLN A 76 -3.04 -16.69 -6.65
N GLU A 77 -3.50 -17.93 -6.64
CA GLU A 77 -3.75 -18.72 -5.44
C GLU A 77 -2.61 -19.69 -5.19
N TYR A 78 -2.28 -19.91 -3.93
CA TYR A 78 -1.26 -20.85 -3.48
C TYR A 78 -1.84 -21.78 -2.41
N LYS A 79 -1.36 -23.02 -2.35
CA LYS A 79 -1.47 -23.84 -1.14
C LYS A 79 -0.55 -23.26 -0.07
N LEU A 80 -0.85 -23.52 1.21
CA LEU A 80 0.02 -23.09 2.30
C LEU A 80 1.45 -23.68 2.17
N SER A 81 1.59 -24.89 1.66
CA SER A 81 2.89 -25.53 1.39
C SER A 81 3.75 -24.77 0.36
N GLN A 82 3.16 -23.89 -0.43
CA GLN A 82 3.84 -23.08 -1.45
C GLN A 82 4.15 -21.65 -0.96
N ALA A 83 4.08 -21.41 0.36
CA ALA A 83 4.43 -20.11 0.93
C ALA A 83 5.84 -19.60 0.55
N PRO A 84 6.89 -20.46 0.47
CA PRO A 84 8.20 -20.01 0.01
C PRO A 84 8.18 -19.41 -1.40
N GLU A 85 7.43 -20.03 -2.32
CA GLU A 85 7.26 -19.56 -3.70
C GLU A 85 6.44 -18.27 -3.74
N ALA A 86 5.36 -18.18 -2.97
CA ALA A 86 4.54 -16.97 -2.85
C ALA A 86 5.37 -15.76 -2.34
N HIS A 87 6.25 -15.99 -1.36
CA HIS A 87 7.18 -14.96 -0.86
C HIS A 87 8.19 -14.51 -1.91
N LYS A 88 8.74 -15.43 -2.71
CA LYS A 88 9.60 -15.05 -3.85
C LYS A 88 8.81 -14.23 -4.87
N ARG A 89 7.55 -14.63 -5.16
CA ARG A 89 6.70 -13.94 -6.12
C ARG A 89 6.33 -12.52 -5.68
N ILE A 90 5.97 -12.29 -4.43
CA ILE A 90 5.59 -10.95 -3.96
C ILE A 90 6.76 -9.95 -3.96
N MET A 91 7.99 -10.45 -3.80
CA MET A 91 9.20 -9.64 -3.86
C MET A 91 9.68 -9.35 -5.29
N SER A 92 9.20 -10.10 -6.28
CA SER A 92 9.49 -9.84 -7.69
C SER A 92 8.78 -8.59 -8.20
N GLU A 93 9.34 -7.94 -9.22
CA GLU A 93 8.73 -6.75 -9.82
C GLU A 93 7.42 -7.09 -10.56
N GLY A 94 6.50 -6.12 -10.59
CA GLY A 94 5.22 -6.25 -11.30
C GLY A 94 4.17 -7.04 -10.54
N ALA A 95 3.28 -6.32 -9.83
CA ALA A 95 2.07 -6.86 -9.24
C ALA A 95 0.88 -6.66 -10.19
N ARG A 96 0.03 -7.69 -10.35
CA ARG A 96 -1.20 -7.64 -11.18
C ARG A 96 -2.48 -7.95 -10.39
N GLY A 97 -2.39 -7.91 -9.06
CA GLY A 97 -3.47 -8.31 -8.16
C GLY A 97 -2.91 -8.90 -6.87
N LYS A 98 -3.79 -9.46 -6.04
CA LYS A 98 -3.43 -10.05 -4.74
C LYS A 98 -2.95 -11.49 -4.91
N LEU A 99 -1.93 -11.87 -4.16
CA LEU A 99 -1.57 -13.27 -3.93
C LEU A 99 -2.30 -13.74 -2.67
N VAL A 100 -2.99 -14.88 -2.75
CA VAL A 100 -3.76 -15.43 -1.62
C VAL A 100 -3.41 -16.89 -1.38
N PHE A 101 -3.59 -17.35 -0.14
CA PHE A 101 -3.53 -18.77 0.19
C PHE A 101 -4.94 -19.33 0.21
N ASN A 102 -5.17 -20.37 -0.57
CA ASN A 102 -6.42 -21.12 -0.55
C ASN A 102 -6.21 -22.40 0.26
N LEU A 103 -6.88 -22.49 1.41
CA LEU A 103 -6.75 -23.61 2.35
C LEU A 103 -7.56 -24.84 1.93
N SER A 104 -8.37 -24.72 0.88
CA SER A 104 -9.16 -25.82 0.31
C SER A 104 -8.48 -26.52 -0.86
N LEU A 105 -7.32 -26.02 -1.34
CA LEU A 105 -6.48 -26.64 -2.37
C LEU A 105 -5.48 -27.63 -1.76
#